data_AF-A0AAD5QIN7-F1
#
_entry.id   AF-A0AAD5QIN7-F1
#
_cell.length_a   1.000
_cell.length_b   1.000
_cell.length_c   1.000
_cell.angle_alpha   90.00
_cell.angle_beta   90.00
_cell.angle_gamma   90.00
#
_symmetry.space_group_name_H-M   'P 1'
#
loop_
_entity.id
_entity.type
_entity.pdbx_description
1 polymer ?
#
loop_
_entity_poly.entity_id
_entity_poly.type
_entity_poly.pdbx_seq_one_letter_code
_entity_poly.pdbx_strand_id
1 'polypeptide(L)'
;MAGDMAEELKKKNVCVVSIWPGAARTEFVTNLTTSESAEEKKKMLSEMFGQGETPEYPGKAVVALASDVRRMEKTGRILITEDLGREYGFQDIDGRDPPNCRSVTFLLWHGGYHQLSHWVPSWVKIPGWFLWATSSRL
;
A
#
# COMPACT_ATOMS: atom_id res chain seq x y z
N MET A 1 -0.88 17.77 -6.52
CA MET A 1 -1.85 17.97 -5.43
C MET A 1 -1.20 17.88 -4.06
N ALA A 2 -0.90 16.69 -3.50
CA ALA A 2 -0.33 16.61 -2.15
C ALA A 2 1.05 17.29 -2.03
N GLY A 3 1.90 17.19 -3.07
CA GLY A 3 3.20 17.87 -3.12
C GLY A 3 3.08 19.39 -3.11
N ASP A 4 2.23 19.96 -3.97
CA ASP A 4 2.07 21.42 -4.10
C ASP A 4 1.51 22.03 -2.80
N MET A 5 0.46 21.40 -2.25
CA MET A 5 -0.15 21.82 -0.98
C MET A 5 0.83 21.72 0.19
N ALA A 6 1.69 20.69 0.20
CA ALA A 6 2.69 20.54 1.23
C ALA A 6 3.69 21.71 1.24
N GLU A 7 4.12 22.18 0.06
CA GLU A 7 5.04 23.31 -0.04
C GLU A 7 4.41 24.63 0.43
N GLU A 8 3.17 24.90 0.01
CA GLU A 8 2.44 26.11 0.43
C GLU A 8 2.18 26.14 1.94
N LEU A 9 1.80 25.00 2.52
CA LEU A 9 1.39 24.91 3.92
C LEU A 9 2.55 24.61 4.88
N LYS A 10 3.75 24.31 4.38
CA LYS A 10 4.96 24.04 5.18
C LYS A 10 5.26 25.15 6.18
N LYS A 11 5.13 26.42 5.75
CA LYS A 11 5.36 27.61 6.59
C LYS A 11 4.39 27.72 7.78
N LYS A 12 3.22 27.06 7.68
CA LYS A 12 2.19 27.01 8.73
C LYS A 12 2.29 25.74 9.57
N ASN A 13 3.33 24.92 9.39
CA ASN A 13 3.53 23.65 10.07
C ASN A 13 2.36 22.66 9.91
N VAL A 14 1.77 22.64 8.71
CA VAL A 14 0.72 21.68 8.37
C VAL A 14 1.33 20.56 7.53
N CYS A 15 1.15 19.32 7.98
CA CYS A 15 1.61 18.15 7.26
C CYS A 15 0.57 17.74 6.22
N VAL A 16 0.98 17.56 4.97
CA VAL A 16 0.13 17.09 3.87
C VAL A 16 0.77 15.86 3.25
N VAL A 17 0.04 14.75 3.18
CA VAL A 17 0.53 13.49 2.62
C VAL A 17 -0.54 12.84 1.77
N SER A 18 -0.13 12.06 0.77
CA SER A 18 -1.03 11.17 0.05
C SER A 18 -0.81 9.76 0.57
N ILE A 19 -1.87 9.13 1.09
CA ILE A 19 -1.81 7.73 1.52
C ILE A 19 -2.21 6.86 0.32
N TRP A 20 -1.44 5.80 0.09
CA TRP A 20 -1.72 4.78 -0.90
C TRP A 20 -1.99 3.44 -0.19
N PRO A 21 -3.27 3.09 0.00
CA PRO A 21 -3.71 1.79 0.51
C PRO A 21 -3.33 0.64 -0.42
N GLY A 22 -3.11 -0.55 0.15
CA GLY A 22 -3.02 -1.80 -0.60
C GLY A 22 -4.38 -2.26 -1.15
N ALA A 23 -4.46 -3.51 -1.59
CA ALA A 23 -5.73 -4.10 -2.00
C ALA A 23 -6.66 -4.24 -0.78
N ALA A 24 -7.57 -3.29 -0.59
CA ALA A 24 -8.46 -3.28 0.57
C ALA A 24 -9.65 -4.25 0.42
N ARG A 25 -9.86 -5.11 1.41
CA ARG A 25 -10.98 -6.05 1.51
C ARG A 25 -12.25 -5.34 1.96
N THR A 26 -12.82 -4.55 1.07
CA THR A 26 -14.06 -3.82 1.36
C THR A 26 -15.29 -4.72 1.23
N GLU A 27 -16.39 -4.30 1.86
CA GLU A 27 -17.70 -4.96 1.71
C GLU A 27 -18.13 -5.02 0.24
N PHE A 28 -17.84 -3.97 -0.53
CA PHE A 28 -18.11 -3.93 -1.97
C PHE A 28 -17.39 -5.04 -2.72
N VAL A 29 -16.09 -5.23 -2.49
CA VAL A 29 -15.29 -6.28 -3.12
C VAL A 29 -15.75 -7.68 -2.68
N THR A 30 -16.12 -7.83 -1.42
CA THR A 30 -16.63 -9.09 -0.85
C THR A 30 -18.00 -9.45 -1.44
N ASN A 31 -18.86 -8.45 -1.67
CA ASN A 31 -20.15 -8.66 -2.32
C ASN A 31 -20.00 -9.02 -3.80
N LEU A 32 -19.05 -8.39 -4.52
CA LEU A 32 -18.76 -8.73 -5.91
C LEU A 32 -18.25 -10.16 -6.07
N THR A 33 -17.42 -10.64 -5.14
CA THR A 33 -16.94 -12.04 -5.15
C THR A 33 -18.02 -13.06 -4.79
N THR A 34 -19.08 -12.64 -4.10
CA THR A 34 -20.19 -13.51 -3.68
C THR A 34 -21.35 -13.52 -4.69
N SER A 35 -21.54 -12.43 -5.44
CA SER A 35 -22.52 -12.35 -6.53
C SER A 35 -22.21 -13.34 -7.66
N GLU A 36 -23.22 -13.74 -8.45
CA GLU A 36 -23.12 -14.61 -9.64
C GLU A 36 -22.33 -13.94 -10.79
N SER A 37 -21.14 -13.46 -10.50
CA SER A 37 -20.18 -12.99 -11.49
C SER A 37 -19.50 -14.20 -12.15
N ALA A 38 -19.10 -14.05 -13.41
CA ALA A 38 -18.36 -15.07 -14.14
C ALA A 38 -17.19 -15.61 -13.29
N GLU A 39 -17.05 -16.93 -13.18
CA GLU A 39 -16.06 -17.61 -12.33
C GLU A 39 -14.63 -17.06 -12.48
N GLU A 40 -14.27 -16.64 -13.69
CA GLU A 40 -12.97 -16.04 -13.99
C GLU A 40 -12.74 -14.70 -13.27
N LYS A 41 -13.77 -13.85 -13.15
CA LYS A 41 -13.70 -12.59 -12.39
C LYS A 41 -13.61 -12.85 -10.90
N LYS A 42 -14.34 -13.85 -10.40
CA LYS A 42 -14.31 -14.26 -9.00
C LYS A 42 -12.92 -14.75 -8.59
N LYS A 43 -12.29 -15.56 -9.44
CA LYS A 43 -10.91 -16.04 -9.23
C LYS A 43 -9.91 -14.88 -9.17
N MET A 44 -9.95 -13.96 -10.13
CA MET A 44 -9.07 -12.77 -10.12
C MET A 44 -9.25 -11.91 -8.87
N LEU A 45 -10.50 -11.63 -8.47
CA LEU A 45 -10.78 -10.84 -7.27
C LEU A 45 -10.33 -11.55 -5.99
N SER A 46 -10.53 -12.87 -5.91
CA SER A 46 -10.07 -13.67 -4.77
C SER A 46 -8.54 -13.67 -4.66
N GLU A 47 -7.83 -13.77 -5.78
CA GLU A 47 -6.36 -13.71 -5.82
C GLU A 47 -5.83 -12.33 -5.39
N MET A 48 -6.42 -11.24 -5.90
CA MET A 48 -5.97 -9.88 -5.57
C MET A 48 -6.32 -9.45 -4.15
N PHE A 49 -7.53 -9.77 -3.67
CA PHE A 49 -8.05 -9.26 -2.41
C PHE A 49 -8.01 -10.27 -1.27
N GLY A 50 -7.76 -11.56 -1.51
CA GLY A 50 -7.73 -12.58 -0.44
C GLY A 50 -6.66 -12.34 0.61
N GLN A 51 -5.50 -11.81 0.21
CA GLN A 51 -4.43 -11.36 1.10
C GLN A 51 -4.42 -9.84 1.32
N GLY A 52 -5.48 -9.17 0.89
CA GLY A 52 -5.64 -7.74 1.03
C GLY A 52 -5.72 -7.26 2.48
N GLU A 53 -5.45 -5.98 2.67
CA GLU A 53 -5.58 -5.28 3.96
C GLU A 53 -7.07 -5.08 4.32
N THR A 54 -7.41 -5.08 5.60
CA THR A 54 -8.75 -4.67 6.04
C THR A 54 -8.89 -3.15 5.95
N PRO A 55 -10.13 -2.61 5.89
CA PRO A 55 -10.37 -1.17 5.86
C PRO A 55 -9.80 -0.40 7.07
N GLU A 56 -9.58 -1.06 8.20
CA GLU A 56 -9.02 -0.49 9.42
C GLU A 56 -7.51 -0.23 9.31
N TYR A 57 -6.78 -0.99 8.49
CA TYR A 57 -5.34 -0.86 8.33
C TYR A 57 -4.88 0.54 7.88
N PRO A 58 -5.44 1.15 6.80
CA PRO A 58 -5.14 2.54 6.46
C PRO A 58 -5.55 3.52 7.55
N GLY A 59 -6.60 3.23 8.32
CA GLY A 59 -7.00 4.03 9.48
C GLY A 59 -5.92 4.05 10.56
N LYS A 60 -5.32 2.90 10.87
CA LYS A 60 -4.16 2.81 11.78
C LYS A 60 -2.98 3.63 11.27
N ALA A 61 -2.73 3.62 9.96
CA ALA A 61 -1.68 4.43 9.34
C ALA A 61 -1.92 5.94 9.53
N VAL A 62 -3.17 6.41 9.37
CA VAL A 62 -3.55 7.81 9.62
C VAL A 62 -3.32 8.19 11.08
N VAL A 63 -3.74 7.33 12.03
CA VAL A 63 -3.53 7.57 13.46
C VAL A 63 -2.04 7.66 13.78
N ALA A 64 -1.24 6.71 13.29
CA ALA A 64 0.22 6.71 13.50
C ALA A 64 0.90 7.98 12.97
N LEU A 65 0.53 8.42 11.76
CA LEU A 65 1.04 9.66 11.15
C LEU A 65 0.60 10.92 11.93
N ALA A 66 -0.64 10.95 12.40
CA ALA A 66 -1.15 12.08 13.17
C ALA A 66 -0.44 12.21 14.53
N SER A 67 -0.12 11.08 15.16
CA SER A 67 0.61 11.01 16.43
C SER A 67 2.12 11.20 16.29
N ASP A 68 2.70 11.07 15.10
CA ASP A 68 4.13 11.25 14.88
C ASP A 68 4.56 12.72 15.02
N VAL A 69 5.49 12.98 15.93
CA VAL A 69 6.12 14.30 16.13
C VAL A 69 7.01 14.69 14.94
N ARG A 70 7.52 13.72 14.19
CA ARG A 70 8.33 13.89 12.98
C ARG A 70 7.53 13.83 11.68
N ARG A 71 6.18 13.90 11.75
CA ARG A 71 5.31 13.84 10.56
C ARG A 71 5.67 14.84 9.46
N MET A 72 6.22 16.00 9.81
CA MET A 72 6.64 17.01 8.83
C MET A 72 7.78 16.55 7.92
N GLU A 73 8.58 15.56 8.32
CA GLU A 73 9.61 14.94 7.45
C GLU A 73 8.98 14.18 6.26
N LYS A 74 7.72 13.79 6.41
CA LYS A 74 6.95 13.02 5.43
C LYS A 74 6.04 13.89 4.56
N THR A 75 5.93 15.20 4.86
CA THR A 75 5.06 16.12 4.11
C THR A 75 5.42 16.15 2.61
N GLY A 76 4.42 16.22 1.74
CA GLY A 76 4.55 16.24 0.29
C GLY A 76 4.81 14.88 -0.36
N ARG A 77 4.83 13.79 0.42
CA ARG A 77 5.13 12.44 -0.08
C ARG A 77 3.88 11.59 -0.28
N ILE A 78 4.03 10.57 -1.13
CA ILE A 78 3.10 9.45 -1.26
C ILE A 78 3.60 8.35 -0.32
N LEU A 79 2.75 7.91 0.60
CA LEU A 79 3.08 6.94 1.64
C LEU A 79 2.22 5.70 1.46
N ILE A 80 2.85 4.54 1.33
CA ILE A 80 2.14 3.26 1.22
C ILE A 80 1.81 2.77 2.62
N THR A 81 0.58 2.31 2.83
CA THR A 81 0.09 1.84 4.14
C THR A 81 0.97 0.75 4.74
N GLU A 82 1.42 -0.22 3.95
CA GLU A 82 2.32 -1.28 4.40
C GLU A 82 3.67 -0.75 4.90
N ASP A 83 4.24 0.26 4.22
CA ASP A 83 5.51 0.86 4.64
C ASP A 83 5.35 1.54 6.00
N LEU A 84 4.21 2.22 6.22
CA LEU A 84 3.89 2.85 7.50
C LEU A 84 3.64 1.84 8.60
N GLY A 85 3.00 0.70 8.29
CA GLY A 85 2.83 -0.41 9.23
C GLY A 85 4.17 -0.94 9.74
N ARG A 86 5.12 -1.17 8.84
CA ARG A 86 6.49 -1.56 9.22
C ARG A 86 7.24 -0.46 9.98
N GLU A 87 7.11 0.80 9.56
CA GLU A 87 7.83 1.91 10.20
C GLU A 87 7.33 2.17 11.62
N TYR A 88 6.01 2.15 11.84
CA TYR A 88 5.38 2.43 13.12
C TYR A 88 5.07 1.18 13.95
N GLY A 89 5.30 -0.03 13.41
CA GLY A 89 5.16 -1.29 14.12
C GLY A 89 3.72 -1.72 14.39
N PHE A 90 2.77 -1.35 13.54
CA PHE A 90 1.38 -1.81 13.64
C PHE A 90 1.07 -2.88 12.59
N GLN A 91 0.22 -3.83 12.99
CA GLN A 91 -0.28 -4.90 12.12
C GLN A 91 -1.76 -4.69 11.83
N ASP A 92 -2.28 -5.46 10.89
CA ASP A 92 -3.70 -5.48 10.60
C ASP A 92 -4.52 -6.10 11.75
N ILE A 93 -5.84 -5.91 11.75
CA ILE A 93 -6.73 -6.38 12.84
C ILE A 93 -6.73 -7.90 13.00
N ASP A 94 -6.34 -8.63 11.96
CA ASP A 94 -6.18 -10.08 11.94
C ASP A 94 -4.75 -10.53 12.26
N GLY A 95 -3.87 -9.60 12.64
CA GLY A 95 -2.47 -9.86 13.00
C GLY A 95 -1.54 -10.11 11.82
N ARG A 96 -2.02 -9.95 10.57
CA ARG A 96 -1.21 -10.11 9.37
C ARG A 96 -0.50 -8.80 9.00
N ASP A 97 0.60 -8.94 8.29
CA ASP A 97 1.24 -7.84 7.56
C ASP A 97 0.73 -7.89 6.10
N PRO A 98 0.03 -6.85 5.62
CA PRO A 98 -0.43 -6.80 4.24
C PRO A 98 0.74 -6.87 3.24
N PRO A 99 0.50 -7.37 2.02
CA PRO A 99 1.53 -7.39 0.98
C PRO A 99 1.86 -5.97 0.50
N ASN A 100 3.14 -5.71 0.24
CA ASN A 100 3.58 -4.43 -0.35
C ASN A 100 3.64 -4.53 -1.87
N CYS A 101 3.00 -3.59 -2.57
CA CYS A 101 2.95 -3.54 -4.03
C CYS A 101 4.33 -3.31 -4.70
N ARG A 102 5.31 -2.77 -3.96
CA ARG A 102 6.70 -2.59 -4.42
C ARG A 102 7.62 -3.76 -4.06
N SER A 103 7.14 -4.76 -3.32
CA SER A 103 7.96 -5.93 -2.97
C SER A 103 8.30 -6.72 -4.24
N VAL A 104 9.58 -7.03 -4.42
CA VAL A 104 10.03 -7.86 -5.56
C VAL A 104 9.37 -9.23 -5.51
N THR A 105 9.20 -9.77 -4.31
CA THR A 105 8.51 -11.05 -4.07
C THR A 105 7.06 -11.00 -4.57
N PHE A 106 6.34 -9.94 -4.22
CA PHE A 106 4.96 -9.73 -4.66
C PHE A 106 4.87 -9.62 -6.19
N LEU A 107 5.78 -8.86 -6.81
CA LEU A 107 5.80 -8.67 -8.27
C LEU A 107 6.16 -9.95 -9.02
N LEU A 108 7.13 -10.74 -8.53
CA LEU A 108 7.48 -12.03 -9.12
C LEU A 108 6.34 -13.03 -9.02
N TRP A 109 5.63 -13.06 -7.88
CA TRP A 109 4.46 -13.90 -7.70
C TRP A 109 3.35 -13.58 -8.72
N HIS A 110 3.03 -12.29 -8.89
CA HIS A 110 2.01 -11.85 -9.85
C HIS A 110 2.48 -11.93 -11.30
N GLY A 111 3.79 -11.93 -11.54
CA GLY A 111 4.40 -12.12 -12.86
C GLY A 111 4.52 -13.58 -13.31
N GLY A 112 4.01 -14.55 -12.52
CA GLY A 112 4.05 -15.98 -12.83
C GLY A 112 5.34 -16.70 -12.43
N TYR A 113 6.29 -16.01 -11.80
CA TYR A 113 7.57 -16.57 -11.34
C TYR A 113 7.49 -17.08 -9.90
N HIS A 114 6.52 -17.97 -9.62
CA HIS A 114 6.24 -18.46 -8.27
C HIS A 114 7.46 -19.11 -7.60
N GLN A 115 8.22 -19.93 -8.32
CA GLN A 115 9.42 -20.58 -7.75
C GLN A 115 10.46 -19.57 -7.29
N LEU A 116 10.75 -18.54 -8.09
CA LEU A 116 11.74 -17.51 -7.75
C LEU A 116 11.27 -16.63 -6.59
N SER A 117 9.97 -16.36 -6.50
CA SER A 117 9.43 -15.53 -5.42
C SER A 117 9.66 -16.12 -4.03
N HIS A 118 9.73 -17.45 -3.88
CA HIS A 118 10.05 -18.08 -2.59
C HIS A 118 11.50 -17.85 -2.14
N TRP A 119 12.41 -17.55 -3.07
CA TRP A 119 13.82 -17.30 -2.77
C TRP A 119 14.11 -15.82 -2.48
N VAL A 120 13.23 -14.93 -2.92
CA VAL A 120 13.40 -13.49 -2.70
C VAL A 120 12.75 -13.11 -1.36
N PRO A 121 13.46 -12.41 -0.47
CA PRO A 121 12.85 -11.94 0.76
C PRO A 121 11.80 -10.85 0.51
N SER A 122 10.70 -10.88 1.28
CA SER A 122 9.60 -9.90 1.14
C SER A 122 10.00 -8.46 1.45
N TRP A 123 11.08 -8.26 2.20
CA TRP A 123 11.62 -6.94 2.56
C TRP A 123 12.37 -6.24 1.41
N VAL A 124 12.73 -6.96 0.35
CA VAL A 124 13.35 -6.36 -0.84
C VAL A 124 12.28 -5.64 -1.65
N LYS A 125 12.37 -4.31 -1.70
CA LYS A 125 11.41 -3.43 -2.37
C LYS A 125 12.06 -2.66 -3.50
N ILE A 126 11.32 -2.41 -4.57
CA ILE A 126 11.72 -1.50 -5.64
C ILE A 126 11.74 -0.06 -5.09
N PRO A 127 12.88 0.66 -5.18
CA PRO A 127 12.95 2.05 -4.75
C PRO A 127 12.00 2.96 -5.52
N GLY A 128 11.46 3.99 -4.86
CA GLY A 128 10.50 4.91 -5.49
C GLY A 128 11.06 5.64 -6.72
N TRP A 129 12.35 5.98 -6.71
CA TRP A 129 13.00 6.62 -7.86
C TRP A 129 13.06 5.72 -9.10
N PHE A 130 13.15 4.39 -8.90
CA PHE A 130 13.17 3.43 -10.00
C PHE A 130 11.78 3.34 -10.66
N LEU A 131 10.72 3.27 -9.84
CA LEU A 131 9.35 3.33 -10.35
C LEU A 131 9.10 4.63 -11.11
N TRP A 132 9.55 5.75 -10.56
CA TRP A 132 9.46 7.05 -11.23
C TRP A 132 10.17 7.04 -12.59
N ALA A 133 11.43 6.57 -12.64
CA ALA A 133 12.23 6.50 -13.87
C ALA A 133 11.57 5.67 -14.98
N THR A 134 10.84 4.60 -14.62
CA THR A 134 10.09 3.79 -15.61
C THR A 134 8.82 4.49 -16.13
N SER A 135 8.25 5.40 -15.35
CA SER A 135 7.02 6.12 -15.69
C SER A 135 7.27 7.49 -16.33
N SER A 136 8.45 8.07 -16.09
CA SER A 136 8.86 9.34 -16.67
C SER A 136 9.11 9.13 -18.16
N ARG A 137 8.15 9.60 -18.97
CA ARG A 137 8.38 9.80 -20.40
C ARG A 137 9.38 10.96 -20.52
N LEU A 138 10.63 10.66 -20.89
CA LEU A 138 11.43 11.63 -21.62
C LEU A 138 10.75 11.92 -22.97
#